data_AF-A0AAW4PZ31-F1
#
_entry.id   AF-A0AAW4PZ31-F1
#
_cell.length_a   1.000
_cell.length_b   1.000
_cell.length_c   1.000
_cell.angle_alpha   90.00
_cell.angle_beta   90.00
_cell.angle_gamma   90.00
#
_symmetry.space_group_name_H-M   'P 1'
#
loop_
_entity.id
_entity.type
_entity.pdbx_description
1 polymer ?
#
loop_
_entity_poly.entity_id
_entity_poly.type
_entity_poly.pdbx_seq_one_letter_code
_entity_poly.pdbx_strand_id
1 'polypeptide(L)'
;MADETGQVVYANESAGELLNVDIAAIEGQSVDSVLSNDTDGLSLDELRDRPLTHGESHRGTVTVRGPDGPLSVSLSESAQNERQFFALSIERGGWERPSGDAFREAIGGEAFETVNDAILVFDPEDGTFVDCNVRACSLLGYDRAELLSLTLEDVHPDDMDRLNWLC
;
A
#
# COMPACT_ATOMS: atom_id res chain seq x y z
N MET A 1 6.20 9.27 -17.34
CA MET A 1 7.29 10.23 -17.05
C MET A 1 6.67 11.54 -16.67
N ALA A 2 7.17 12.15 -15.60
CA ALA A 2 6.72 13.42 -15.07
C ALA A 2 7.91 14.39 -14.91
N ASP A 3 7.62 15.68 -14.95
CA ASP A 3 8.59 16.73 -14.66
C ASP A 3 8.78 16.95 -13.16
N GLU A 4 9.65 17.90 -12.80
CA GLU A 4 9.96 18.27 -11.42
C GLU A 4 8.74 18.73 -10.60
N THR A 5 7.67 19.17 -11.27
CA THR A 5 6.42 19.61 -10.64
C THR A 5 5.42 18.49 -10.44
N GLY A 6 5.74 17.28 -10.91
CA GLY A 6 4.84 16.12 -10.86
C GLY A 6 3.79 16.13 -11.98
N GLN A 7 4.01 16.89 -13.07
CA GLN A 7 3.12 16.86 -14.23
C GLN A 7 3.58 15.81 -15.24
N VAL A 8 2.63 15.04 -15.78
CA VAL A 8 2.89 14.03 -16.80
C VAL A 8 3.36 14.72 -18.08
N VAL A 9 4.62 14.50 -18.44
CA VAL A 9 5.20 14.98 -19.71
C VAL A 9 5.18 13.93 -20.80
N TYR A 10 5.01 12.66 -20.42
CA TYR A 10 4.93 11.54 -21.36
C TYR A 10 4.36 10.29 -20.67
N ALA A 11 3.48 9.59 -21.36
CA ALA A 11 3.00 8.25 -21.00
C ALA A 11 3.03 7.34 -22.24
N ASN A 12 3.29 6.05 -22.03
CA ASN A 12 3.18 5.05 -23.09
C ASN A 12 1.79 4.41 -23.09
N GLU A 13 1.42 3.75 -24.18
CA GLU A 13 0.12 3.07 -24.32
C GLU A 13 -0.12 2.06 -23.20
N SER A 14 0.90 1.31 -22.77
CA SER A 14 0.78 0.35 -21.67
C SER A 14 0.33 0.99 -20.36
N ALA A 15 0.79 2.21 -20.04
CA ALA A 15 0.31 2.93 -18.86
C ALA A 15 -1.16 3.34 -19.02
N GLY A 16 -1.57 3.76 -20.23
CA GLY A 16 -2.96 4.07 -20.55
C GLY A 16 -3.89 2.87 -20.40
N GLU A 17 -3.47 1.69 -20.89
CA GLU A 17 -4.21 0.44 -20.74
C GLU A 17 -4.37 0.03 -19.27
N LEU A 18 -3.30 0.05 -18.48
CA LEU A 18 -3.33 -0.34 -17.07
C LEU A 18 -4.20 0.59 -16.20
N LEU A 19 -4.18 1.89 -16.51
CA LEU A 19 -4.96 2.90 -15.80
C LEU A 19 -6.36 3.10 -16.41
N ASN A 20 -6.66 2.45 -17.54
CA ASN A 20 -7.88 2.66 -18.32
C ASN A 20 -8.14 4.14 -18.64
N VAL A 21 -7.07 4.86 -19.01
CA VAL A 21 -7.08 6.29 -19.36
C VAL A 21 -6.53 6.52 -20.77
N ASP A 22 -7.03 7.56 -21.41
CA ASP A 22 -6.45 8.05 -22.66
C ASP A 22 -5.12 8.77 -22.34
N ILE A 23 -4.02 8.30 -22.92
CA ILE A 23 -2.68 8.88 -22.72
C ILE A 23 -2.63 10.36 -23.13
N ALA A 24 -3.42 10.78 -24.12
CA ALA A 24 -3.46 12.17 -24.55
C ALA A 24 -4.23 13.06 -23.57
N ALA A 25 -5.12 12.48 -22.76
CA ALA A 25 -5.90 13.21 -21.76
C ALA A 25 -5.12 13.45 -20.47
N ILE A 26 -4.08 12.66 -20.19
CA ILE A 26 -3.26 12.75 -18.99
C ILE A 26 -2.01 13.61 -19.19
N GLU A 27 -1.61 13.93 -20.42
CA GLU A 27 -0.50 14.85 -20.68
C GLU A 27 -0.78 16.23 -20.08
N GLY A 28 0.18 16.73 -19.29
CA GLY A 28 0.06 17.99 -18.54
C GLY A 28 -0.77 17.91 -17.26
N GLN A 29 -1.35 16.74 -16.94
CA GLN A 29 -2.03 16.54 -15.66
C GLN A 29 -1.03 16.17 -14.56
N SER A 30 -1.39 16.48 -13.31
CA SER A 30 -0.65 15.99 -12.15
C SER A 30 -0.79 14.48 -12.05
N VAL A 31 0.32 13.79 -11.78
CA VAL A 31 0.32 12.34 -11.60
C VAL A 31 -0.64 11.90 -10.48
N ASP A 32 -0.76 12.65 -9.37
CA ASP A 32 -1.70 12.34 -8.28
C ASP A 32 -3.15 12.32 -8.78
N SER A 33 -3.50 13.29 -9.64
CA SER A 33 -4.84 13.33 -10.25
C SER A 33 -5.09 12.16 -11.20
N VAL A 34 -4.05 11.66 -11.85
CA VAL A 34 -4.13 10.54 -12.81
C VAL A 34 -4.26 9.21 -12.08
N LEU A 35 -3.55 9.02 -10.97
CA LEU A 35 -3.63 7.81 -10.16
C LEU A 35 -4.86 7.77 -9.23
N SER A 36 -5.57 8.90 -9.09
CA SER A 36 -6.82 9.09 -8.34
C SER A 36 -6.72 8.85 -6.81
N ASN A 37 -7.54 9.63 -6.08
CA ASN A 37 -7.58 9.85 -4.61
C ASN A 37 -7.77 8.64 -3.67
N ASP A 38 -7.71 7.39 -4.16
CA ASP A 38 -7.83 6.17 -3.35
C ASP A 38 -6.47 5.52 -3.08
N THR A 39 -5.40 6.31 -3.07
CA THR A 39 -4.21 5.95 -2.32
C THR A 39 -4.54 6.11 -0.84
N ASP A 40 -5.02 5.04 -0.20
CA ASP A 40 -5.14 4.96 1.26
C ASP A 40 -3.79 5.34 1.91
N GLY A 41 -3.60 6.64 2.18
CA GLY A 41 -2.51 7.20 2.97
C GLY A 41 -1.14 7.39 2.30
N LEU A 42 -1.01 7.39 0.97
CA LEU A 42 0.29 7.68 0.32
C LEU A 42 0.13 8.67 -0.84
N SER A 43 0.57 9.91 -0.63
CA SER A 43 0.66 10.91 -1.71
C SER A 43 1.97 10.75 -2.47
N LEU A 44 1.99 11.07 -3.78
CA LEU A 44 3.26 11.11 -4.51
C LEU A 44 4.20 12.18 -3.94
N ASP A 45 3.66 13.22 -3.30
CA ASP A 45 4.42 14.20 -2.54
C ASP A 45 5.22 13.53 -1.41
N GLU A 46 4.66 12.56 -0.68
CA GLU A 46 5.39 11.83 0.38
C GLU A 46 6.49 10.92 -0.18
N LEU A 47 6.25 10.28 -1.32
CA LEU A 47 7.28 9.50 -2.02
C LEU A 47 8.38 10.39 -2.60
N ARG A 48 8.03 11.60 -3.05
CA ARG A 48 8.96 12.62 -3.54
C ARG A 48 9.76 13.27 -2.41
N ASP A 49 9.19 13.43 -1.23
CA ASP A 49 9.87 14.10 -0.10
C ASP A 49 10.73 13.12 0.72
N ARG A 50 10.66 11.81 0.46
CA ARG A 50 11.56 10.83 1.07
C ARG A 50 13.02 11.10 0.71
N PRO A 51 13.93 11.18 1.70
CA PRO A 51 15.34 11.42 1.45
C PRO A 51 15.93 10.25 0.65
N LEU A 52 16.58 10.56 -0.47
CA LEU A 52 17.32 9.57 -1.25
C LEU A 52 18.56 9.14 -0.48
N THR A 53 18.82 7.83 -0.44
CA THR A 53 20.16 7.35 -0.12
C THR A 53 21.06 7.66 -1.31
N HIS A 54 22.27 8.16 -1.05
CA HIS A 54 23.15 8.70 -2.07
C HIS A 54 23.45 7.65 -3.16
N GLY A 55 23.05 7.92 -4.41
CA GLY A 55 23.32 7.08 -5.59
C GLY A 55 22.15 6.26 -6.12
N GLU A 56 20.95 6.34 -5.52
CA GLU A 56 19.77 5.61 -5.99
C GLU A 56 19.00 6.38 -7.08
N SER A 57 18.77 5.73 -8.22
CA SER A 57 17.83 6.21 -9.24
C SER A 57 16.41 5.74 -9.01
N HIS A 58 16.19 4.74 -8.14
CA HIS A 58 14.87 4.21 -7.81
C HIS A 58 14.39 4.77 -6.46
N ARG A 59 13.20 5.37 -6.45
CA ARG A 59 12.56 6.07 -5.33
C ARG A 59 11.31 5.31 -4.88
N GLY A 60 11.50 4.04 -4.50
CA GLY A 60 10.47 3.19 -3.92
C GLY A 60 9.38 2.69 -4.88
N THR A 61 8.62 1.73 -4.37
CA THR A 61 7.46 1.12 -5.03
C THR A 61 6.27 1.19 -4.09
N VAL A 62 5.10 1.51 -4.62
CA VAL A 62 3.83 1.53 -3.89
C VAL A 62 2.78 0.73 -4.66
N THR A 63 1.94 -0.01 -3.96
CA THR A 63 0.76 -0.64 -4.58
C THR A 63 -0.44 0.30 -4.45
N VAL A 64 -1.10 0.60 -5.56
CA VAL A 64 -2.31 1.43 -5.64
C VAL A 64 -3.50 0.64 -6.20
N ARG A 65 -4.73 1.11 -5.96
CA ARG A 65 -5.93 0.56 -6.61
C ARG A 65 -5.93 0.97 -8.08
N GLY A 66 -5.94 -0.01 -8.98
CA GLY A 66 -6.20 0.21 -10.41
C GLY A 66 -7.61 -0.22 -10.80
N PRO A 67 -8.05 0.14 -12.03
CA PRO A 67 -9.40 -0.17 -12.53
C PRO A 67 -9.67 -1.68 -12.66
N ASP A 68 -8.63 -2.46 -12.99
CA ASP A 68 -8.71 -3.92 -13.18
C ASP A 68 -8.00 -4.71 -12.07
N GLY A 69 -7.73 -4.07 -10.92
CA GLY A 69 -7.01 -4.66 -9.80
C GLY A 69 -5.77 -3.88 -9.35
N PRO A 70 -4.98 -4.40 -8.40
CA PRO A 70 -3.83 -3.69 -7.84
C PRO A 70 -2.75 -3.41 -8.88
N LEU A 71 -2.18 -2.21 -8.81
CA LEU A 71 -1.06 -1.78 -9.64
C LEU A 71 0.14 -1.45 -8.76
N SER A 72 1.30 -1.98 -9.13
CA SER A 72 2.57 -1.58 -8.54
C SER A 72 3.09 -0.37 -9.30
N VAL A 73 3.29 0.73 -8.59
CA VAL A 73 3.79 2.00 -9.10
C VAL A 73 5.16 2.23 -8.51
N SER A 74 6.17 2.20 -9.36
CA SER A 74 7.55 2.48 -8.99
C SER A 74 7.95 3.87 -9.47
N LEU A 75 8.49 4.68 -8.56
CA LEU A 75 9.03 6.00 -8.88
C LEU A 75 10.54 5.89 -9.03
N SER A 76 11.11 6.60 -9.99
CA SER A 76 12.56 6.71 -10.18
C SER A 76 12.91 8.13 -10.55
N GLU A 77 13.98 8.65 -9.96
CA GLU A 77 14.47 10.00 -10.23
C GLU A 77 15.70 9.93 -11.13
N SER A 78 15.71 10.76 -12.16
CA SER A 78 16.84 10.92 -13.05
C SER A 78 17.06 12.39 -13.34
N ALA A 79 18.32 12.85 -13.21
CA ALA A 79 18.73 14.17 -13.66
C ALA A 79 19.30 14.07 -15.08
N GLN A 80 18.71 14.81 -16.03
CA GLN A 80 19.21 14.94 -17.39
C GLN A 80 19.30 16.42 -17.79
N ASN A 81 20.45 16.86 -18.32
CA ASN A 81 20.67 18.24 -18.78
C ASN A 81 20.28 19.31 -17.75
N GLU A 82 20.74 19.15 -16.51
CA GLU A 82 20.44 20.06 -15.37
C GLU A 82 18.94 20.14 -14.99
N ARG A 83 18.10 19.26 -15.56
CA ARG A 83 16.68 19.13 -15.20
C ARG A 83 16.41 17.79 -14.53
N GLN A 84 15.59 17.82 -13.48
CA GLN A 84 15.11 16.62 -12.82
C GLN A 84 13.87 16.08 -13.54
N PHE A 85 13.85 14.76 -13.73
CA PHE A 85 12.72 14.03 -14.28
C PHE A 85 12.39 12.84 -13.39
N PHE A 86 11.09 12.56 -13.30
CA PHE A 86 10.59 11.42 -12.58
C PHE A 86 10.04 10.39 -13.59
N ALA A 87 10.65 9.21 -13.62
CA ALA A 87 10.13 8.09 -14.36
C ALA A 87 9.21 7.27 -13.43
N LEU A 88 7.96 7.16 -13.84
CA LEU A 88 6.98 6.28 -13.22
C LEU A 88 6.86 5.02 -14.07
N SER A 89 7.04 3.87 -13.43
CA SER A 89 6.75 2.56 -14.00
C SER A 89 5.53 2.01 -13.31
N ILE A 90 4.52 1.61 -14.08
CA ILE A 90 3.29 1.02 -13.58
C ILE A 90 3.23 -0.39 -14.14
N GLU A 91 3.02 -1.35 -13.26
CA GLU A 91 2.87 -2.75 -13.60
C GLU A 91 1.73 -3.37 -12.79
N ARG A 92 1.27 -4.55 -13.19
CA ARG A 92 0.31 -5.28 -12.37
C ARG A 92 0.97 -5.66 -11.05
N GLY A 93 0.40 -5.15 -9.96
CA GLY A 93 0.86 -5.43 -8.62
C GLY A 93 0.08 -6.57 -7.99
N GLY A 94 0.55 -6.99 -6.83
CA GLY A 94 -0.30 -7.61 -5.81
C GLY A 94 -0.44 -6.63 -4.67
N TRP A 95 -1.55 -6.72 -3.92
CA TRP A 95 -1.51 -6.28 -2.55
C TRP A 95 -0.42 -7.11 -1.87
N GLU A 96 0.74 -6.50 -1.57
CA GLU A 96 1.71 -7.13 -0.68
C GLU A 96 0.97 -7.35 0.62
N ARG A 97 0.45 -8.58 0.78
CA ARG A 97 -0.14 -9.03 2.02
C ARG A 97 1.02 -9.04 2.99
N PRO A 98 1.04 -8.21 4.04
CA PRO A 98 1.90 -8.53 5.14
C PRO A 98 1.44 -9.92 5.59
N SER A 99 2.25 -10.95 5.34
CA SER A 99 2.10 -12.15 6.14
C SER A 99 2.17 -11.72 7.60
N GLY A 100 1.50 -12.45 8.51
CA GLY A 100 1.62 -12.17 9.95
C GLY A 100 3.10 -12.00 10.36
N ASP A 101 3.98 -12.79 9.74
CA ASP A 101 5.43 -12.70 9.88
C ASP A 101 6.02 -11.35 9.42
N ALA A 102 5.62 -10.80 8.27
CA ALA A 102 6.14 -9.53 7.77
C ALA A 102 5.71 -8.34 8.64
N PHE A 103 4.47 -8.36 9.15
CA PHE A 103 4.02 -7.34 10.11
C PHE A 103 4.79 -7.47 11.42
N ARG A 104 4.92 -8.69 11.97
CA ARG A 104 5.69 -8.99 13.18
C ARG A 104 7.16 -8.58 13.06
N GLU A 105 7.76 -8.74 11.89
CA GLU A 105 9.13 -8.32 11.60
C GLU A 105 9.27 -6.79 11.55
N ALA A 106 8.32 -6.08 10.93
CA ALA A 106 8.33 -4.62 10.81
C ALA A 106 8.25 -3.88 12.15
N ILE A 107 7.45 -4.39 13.10
CA ILE A 107 7.34 -3.81 14.45
C ILE A 107 8.44 -4.33 15.38
N GLY A 108 9.22 -5.32 14.96
CA GLY A 108 10.17 -6.04 15.79
C GLY A 108 9.45 -7.02 16.71
N GLY A 109 9.74 -8.32 16.57
CA GLY A 109 8.99 -9.39 17.25
C GLY A 109 8.89 -9.27 18.78
N GLU A 110 9.85 -8.63 19.46
CA GLU A 110 9.76 -8.34 20.89
C GLU A 110 8.82 -7.17 21.21
N ALA A 111 8.81 -6.13 20.37
CA ALA A 111 7.90 -4.99 20.55
C ALA A 111 6.46 -5.38 20.21
N PHE A 112 6.24 -6.23 19.18
CA PHE A 112 4.92 -6.80 18.88
C PHE A 112 4.24 -7.45 20.11
N GLU A 113 5.01 -8.22 20.88
CA GLU A 113 4.50 -8.92 22.07
C GLU A 113 4.40 -8.02 23.32
N THR A 114 5.14 -6.90 23.38
CA THR A 114 5.24 -6.05 24.58
C THR A 114 4.45 -4.76 24.50
N VAL A 115 3.91 -4.39 23.32
CA VAL A 115 2.99 -3.27 23.16
C VAL A 115 1.75 -3.47 24.05
N ASN A 116 1.33 -2.38 24.72
CA ASN A 116 0.22 -2.44 25.69
C ASN A 116 -1.16 -2.59 25.03
N ASP A 117 -1.25 -2.26 23.74
CA ASP A 117 -2.44 -2.40 22.93
C ASP A 117 -2.59 -3.84 22.40
N ALA A 118 -3.84 -4.27 22.28
CA ALA A 118 -4.17 -5.52 21.62
C ALA A 118 -3.95 -5.37 20.11
N ILE A 119 -3.13 -6.25 19.54
CA ILE A 119 -2.83 -6.29 18.12
C ILE A 119 -3.38 -7.59 17.56
N LEU A 120 -4.29 -7.46 16.60
CA LEU A 120 -4.91 -8.54 15.85
C LEU A 120 -4.63 -8.31 14.36
N VAL A 121 -4.11 -9.32 13.70
CA VAL A 121 -3.92 -9.35 12.25
C VAL A 121 -4.88 -10.40 11.72
N PHE A 122 -5.73 -10.03 10.78
CA PHE A 122 -6.69 -10.92 10.16
C PHE A 122 -6.67 -10.77 8.65
N ASP A 123 -7.07 -11.82 7.93
CA ASP A 123 -7.27 -11.79 6.49
C ASP A 123 -8.60 -11.08 6.20
N PRO A 124 -8.63 -9.98 5.43
CA PRO A 124 -9.87 -9.26 5.14
C PRO A 124 -10.81 -10.00 4.19
N GLU A 125 -10.36 -11.03 3.45
CA GLU A 125 -11.22 -11.79 2.52
C GLU A 125 -12.17 -12.74 3.23
N ASP A 126 -11.69 -13.41 4.29
CA ASP A 126 -12.46 -14.42 5.04
C ASP A 126 -12.56 -14.12 6.55
N GLY A 127 -11.93 -13.03 7.01
CA GLY A 127 -11.92 -12.60 8.41
C GLY A 127 -11.02 -13.44 9.31
N THR A 128 -10.25 -14.40 8.80
CA THR A 128 -9.50 -15.34 9.65
C THR A 128 -8.30 -14.66 10.30
N PHE A 129 -8.07 -14.90 11.59
CA PHE A 129 -6.88 -14.34 12.26
C PHE A 129 -5.59 -15.00 11.76
N VAL A 130 -4.64 -14.16 11.35
CA VAL A 130 -3.31 -14.55 10.82
C VAL A 130 -2.22 -14.41 11.89
N ASP A 131 -2.32 -13.40 12.76
CA ASP A 131 -1.44 -13.24 13.93
C ASP A 131 -2.11 -12.43 15.03
N CYS A 132 -1.65 -12.58 16.26
CA CYS A 132 -2.08 -11.79 17.40
C CYS A 132 -1.00 -11.72 18.47
N ASN A 133 -0.93 -10.60 19.21
CA ASN A 133 -0.02 -10.47 20.33
C ASN A 133 -0.60 -11.05 21.63
N VAL A 134 0.24 -11.34 22.62
CA VAL A 134 -0.20 -11.85 23.94
C VAL A 134 -1.25 -10.96 24.61
N ARG A 135 -1.22 -9.65 24.32
CA ARG A 135 -2.18 -8.69 24.85
C ARG A 135 -3.57 -8.89 24.26
N ALA A 136 -3.69 -9.16 22.96
CA ALA A 136 -4.94 -9.50 22.30
C ALA A 136 -5.53 -10.80 22.85
N CYS A 137 -4.70 -11.84 23.04
CA CYS A 137 -5.12 -13.08 23.70
C CYS A 137 -5.68 -12.81 25.11
N SER A 138 -4.96 -11.99 25.90
CA SER A 138 -5.36 -11.65 27.27
C SER A 138 -6.64 -10.80 27.32
N LEU A 139 -6.86 -9.96 26.31
CA LEU A 139 -8.03 -9.07 26.22
C LEU A 139 -9.28 -9.84 25.80
N LEU A 140 -9.16 -10.70 24.80
CA LEU A 140 -10.26 -11.47 24.24
C LEU A 140 -10.54 -12.76 25.02
N GLY A 141 -9.60 -13.21 25.86
CA GLY A 141 -9.77 -14.38 26.72
C GLY A 141 -9.55 -15.73 26.02
N TYR A 142 -8.96 -15.70 24.83
CA TYR A 142 -8.62 -16.88 24.04
C TYR A 142 -7.11 -17.08 24.03
N ASP A 143 -6.66 -18.33 23.91
CA ASP A 143 -5.26 -18.57 23.59
C ASP A 143 -4.96 -18.30 22.11
N ARG A 144 -3.67 -18.18 21.77
CA ARG A 144 -3.25 -17.83 20.41
C ARG A 144 -3.70 -18.88 19.38
N ALA A 145 -3.68 -20.17 19.72
CA ALA A 145 -4.07 -21.22 18.78
C ALA A 145 -5.59 -21.21 18.55
N GLU A 146 -6.36 -20.93 19.60
CA GLU A 146 -7.80 -20.71 19.49
C GLU A 146 -8.11 -19.50 18.63
N LEU A 147 -7.48 -18.33 18.87
CA LEU A 147 -7.71 -17.13 18.06
C LEU A 147 -7.39 -17.35 16.59
N LEU A 148 -6.26 -17.98 16.26
CA LEU A 148 -5.90 -18.28 14.87
C LEU A 148 -6.81 -19.30 14.19
N SER A 149 -7.70 -19.95 14.94
CA SER A 149 -8.74 -20.85 14.41
C SER A 149 -10.11 -20.20 14.28
N LEU A 150 -10.25 -18.95 14.73
CA LEU A 150 -11.48 -18.17 14.69
C LEU A 150 -11.43 -17.15 13.54
N THR A 151 -12.61 -16.64 13.19
CA THR A 151 -12.77 -15.52 12.28
C THR A 151 -13.20 -14.25 13.03
N LEU A 152 -13.07 -13.10 12.39
CA LEU A 152 -13.52 -11.82 12.93
C LEU A 152 -15.02 -11.86 13.29
N GLU A 153 -15.83 -12.60 12.51
CA GLU A 153 -17.26 -12.78 12.75
C GLU A 153 -17.54 -13.55 14.06
N ASP A 154 -16.67 -14.50 14.43
CA ASP A 154 -16.81 -15.27 15.67
C ASP A 154 -16.52 -14.43 16.93
N VAL A 155 -15.68 -13.39 16.80
CA VAL A 155 -15.21 -12.57 17.93
C VAL A 155 -15.96 -11.23 18.03
N HIS A 156 -16.23 -10.58 16.89
CA HIS A 156 -16.89 -9.29 16.80
C HIS A 156 -17.84 -9.23 15.58
N PRO A 157 -19.03 -9.87 15.66
CA PRO A 157 -19.99 -9.89 14.56
C PRO A 157 -20.50 -8.49 14.16
N ASP A 158 -20.54 -7.54 15.10
CA ASP A 158 -20.99 -6.16 14.86
C ASP A 158 -19.96 -5.29 14.10
N ASP A 159 -18.68 -5.69 14.07
CA ASP A 159 -17.64 -4.91 13.38
C ASP A 159 -17.52 -5.27 11.89
N MET A 160 -18.16 -6.36 11.43
CA MET A 160 -18.25 -6.70 10.00
C MET A 160 -19.00 -5.63 9.20
N ASP A 161 -20.06 -5.04 9.76
CA ASP A 161 -20.79 -3.92 9.14
C ASP A 161 -19.91 -2.67 8.96
N ARG A 162 -18.87 -2.52 9.80
CA ARG A 162 -17.88 -1.45 9.74
C ARG A 162 -16.66 -1.77 8.88
N LEU A 163 -16.52 -2.98 8.33
CA LEU A 163 -15.45 -3.33 7.40
C LEU A 163 -15.98 -3.50 5.96
N ASN A 164 -17.30 -3.63 5.81
CA ASN A 164 -17.97 -3.77 4.52
C ASN A 164 -17.90 -2.51 3.62
N TRP A 165 -17.29 -1.41 4.07
CA TRP A 165 -17.03 -0.21 3.25
C TRP A 165 -15.65 -0.23 2.58
N LEU A 166 -14.83 -1.26 2.83
CA LEU A 166 -13.50 -1.44 2.22
C LEU A 166 -13.50 -2.37 0.99
N CYS A 167 -14.64 -2.98 0.66
CA CYS A 167 -14.85 -3.82 -0.53
C CYS A 167 -15.41 -3.02 -1.71
#